data_AF-A0A392N8V1-F1
#
_entry.id   AF-A0A392N8V1-F1
#
_cell.length_a   1.000
_cell.length_b   1.000
_cell.length_c   1.000
_cell.angle_alpha   90.00
_cell.angle_beta   90.00
_cell.angle_gamma   90.00
#
_symmetry.space_group_name_H-M   'P 1'
#
loop_
_entity.id
_entity.type
_entity.pdbx_description
1 polymer ?
#
loop_
_entity_poly.entity_id
_entity_poly.type
_entity_poly.pdbx_seq_one_letter_code
_entity_poly.pdbx_strand_id
1 'polypeptide(L)'
;MSAILSTDFYQPFKEDEFEQSTEVPIIYPVEPKPVFCEFDWELDELEEFTDKLIEAEELSADQKDAFKEFVKEKVREAKRANREAREARKKAIADMSAETKAAFDTMRFY
;
A
#
# COMPACT_ATOMS: atom_id res chain seq x y z
N MET A 1 -0.29 1.08 -34.12
CA MET A 1 -1.22 0.51 -33.12
C MET A 1 -0.71 -0.87 -32.75
N SER A 2 0.04 -0.98 -31.66
CA SER A 2 0.25 -2.27 -31.01
C SER A 2 0.72 -1.97 -29.59
N ALA A 3 -0.25 -1.78 -28.70
CA ALA A 3 0.02 -1.84 -27.28
C ALA A 3 0.07 -3.33 -26.96
N ILE A 4 1.29 -3.87 -26.85
CA ILE A 4 1.53 -5.11 -26.13
C ILE A 4 1.31 -4.76 -24.66
N LEU A 5 0.04 -4.75 -24.24
CA LEU A 5 -0.30 -4.77 -22.83
C LEU A 5 0.02 -6.20 -22.38
N SER A 6 1.15 -6.31 -21.70
CA SER A 6 1.59 -7.52 -21.02
C SER A 6 0.39 -8.12 -20.29
N THR A 7 0.12 -9.37 -20.63
CA THR A 7 -0.92 -10.23 -20.06
C THR A 7 -0.55 -10.57 -18.62
N ASP A 8 -0.55 -9.59 -17.73
CA ASP A 8 -0.75 -9.88 -16.32
C ASP A 8 -2.24 -10.13 -16.19
N PHE A 9 -2.60 -11.41 -16.15
CA PHE A 9 -3.95 -11.90 -15.93
C PHE A 9 -4.52 -11.24 -14.67
N TYR A 10 -5.18 -10.09 -14.80
CA TYR A 10 -5.94 -9.49 -13.71
C TYR A 10 -7.06 -10.48 -13.39
N GLN A 11 -6.87 -11.27 -12.34
CA GLN A 11 -7.89 -12.17 -11.81
C GLN A 11 -8.68 -11.36 -10.79
N PRO A 12 -9.88 -10.85 -11.15
CA PRO A 12 -10.66 -9.98 -10.26
C PRO A 12 -10.99 -10.68 -8.94
N PHE A 13 -10.94 -12.02 -8.90
CA PHE A 13 -11.24 -12.85 -7.73
C PHE A 13 -10.06 -13.11 -6.80
N LYS A 14 -8.82 -12.83 -7.21
CA LYS A 14 -7.69 -12.88 -6.28
C LYS A 14 -7.56 -11.53 -5.56
N GLU A 15 -7.31 -11.60 -4.26
CA GLU A 15 -6.79 -10.44 -3.53
C GLU A 15 -5.37 -10.23 -4.02
N ASP A 16 -5.07 -9.02 -4.48
CA ASP A 16 -3.74 -8.68 -4.97
C ASP A 16 -2.77 -8.59 -3.78
N GLU A 17 -1.50 -8.97 -3.95
CA GLU A 17 -0.48 -8.81 -2.90
C GLU A 17 -0.33 -7.35 -2.49
N PHE A 18 -0.54 -6.41 -3.43
CA PHE A 18 -0.56 -4.98 -3.14
C PHE A 18 -1.74 -4.54 -2.26
N GLU A 19 -2.89 -5.23 -2.30
CA GLU A 19 -4.06 -4.94 -1.45
C GLU A 19 -3.89 -5.39 0.01
N GLN A 20 -2.82 -6.16 0.27
CA GLN A 20 -2.44 -6.62 1.61
C GLN A 20 -1.19 -5.92 2.12
N SER A 21 -0.51 -5.10 1.31
CA SER A 21 0.72 -4.44 1.75
C SER A 21 0.46 -3.60 3.00
N THR A 22 1.28 -3.89 4.01
CA THR A 22 1.36 -3.24 5.31
C THR A 22 2.44 -2.18 5.36
N GLU A 23 3.24 -2.12 4.29
CA GLU A 23 4.32 -1.19 4.07
C GLU A 23 3.77 0.13 3.53
N VAL A 24 4.20 1.22 4.16
CA VAL A 24 3.83 2.57 3.76
C VAL A 24 5.08 3.33 3.38
N PRO A 25 5.18 3.81 2.13
CA PRO A 25 6.23 4.74 1.77
C PRO A 25 6.00 6.08 2.47
N ILE A 26 6.97 6.49 3.28
CA ILE A 26 6.99 7.74 4.03
C ILE A 26 7.95 8.70 3.35
N ILE A 27 7.43 9.86 2.95
CA ILE A 27 8.21 10.98 2.41
C ILE A 27 8.01 12.17 3.36
N TYR A 28 8.96 12.38 4.26
CA TYR A 28 8.87 13.45 5.25
C TYR A 28 9.66 14.69 4.79
N PRO A 29 9.00 15.84 4.59
CA PRO A 29 9.63 17.03 4.03
C PRO A 29 10.41 17.82 5.09
N VAL A 30 11.67 17.45 5.30
CA VAL A 30 12.62 18.17 6.18
C VAL A 30 13.78 18.75 5.37
N GLU A 31 14.33 19.89 5.80
CA GLU A 31 15.55 20.50 5.23
C GLU A 31 16.82 19.97 5.92
N PRO A 32 17.94 19.82 5.20
CA PRO A 32 18.14 20.16 3.78
C PRO A 32 17.68 19.08 2.80
N LYS A 33 17.37 17.86 3.28
CA LYS A 33 16.96 16.72 2.44
C LYS A 33 15.78 15.98 3.08
N PRO A 34 14.71 15.68 2.32
CA PRO A 34 13.59 14.92 2.85
C PRO A 34 14.02 13.50 3.24
N VAL A 35 13.40 12.97 4.30
CA VAL A 35 13.58 11.58 4.72
C VAL A 35 12.67 10.71 3.87
N PHE A 36 13.25 9.71 3.22
CA PHE A 36 12.54 8.70 2.44
C PHE A 36 12.76 7.34 3.09
N CYS A 37 11.70 6.74 3.59
CA CYS A 37 11.75 5.44 4.25
C CYS A 37 10.43 4.67 4.05
N GLU A 38 10.47 3.37 4.24
CA GLU A 38 9.31 2.49 4.21
C GLU A 38 9.03 2.04 5.64
N PHE A 39 7.78 2.13 6.06
CA PHE A 39 7.35 1.75 7.40
C PHE A 39 6.27 0.68 7.30
N ASP A 40 6.55 -0.51 7.83
CA ASP A 40 5.57 -1.60 7.92
C ASP A 40 4.80 -1.50 9.23
N TRP A 41 3.50 -1.19 9.19
CA TRP A 41 2.72 -1.05 10.42
C TRP A 41 2.43 -2.37 11.17
N GLU A 42 2.71 -3.52 10.57
CA GLU A 42 2.56 -4.84 11.21
C GLU A 42 3.90 -5.38 11.74
N LEU A 43 5.00 -5.12 11.03
CA LEU A 43 6.32 -5.64 11.37
C LEU A 43 7.19 -4.63 12.14
N ASP A 44 7.03 -3.33 11.90
CA ASP A 44 7.85 -2.30 12.53
C ASP A 44 7.18 -1.69 13.78
N GLU A 45 7.98 -1.53 14.83
CA GLU A 45 7.61 -0.73 15.99
C GLU A 45 7.96 0.74 15.74
N LEU A 46 6.95 1.62 15.78
CA LEU A 46 7.10 3.05 15.46
C LEU A 46 8.17 3.75 16.32
N GLU A 47 8.30 3.37 17.59
CA GLU A 47 9.30 3.95 18.48
C GLU A 47 10.72 3.56 18.03
N GLU A 48 10.98 2.26 17.91
CA GLU A 48 12.28 1.72 17.48
C GLU A 48 12.67 2.20 16.09
N PHE A 49 11.71 2.26 15.16
CA PHE A 49 11.91 2.77 13.82
C PHE A 49 12.37 4.23 13.83
N THR A 50 11.70 5.08 14.62
CA THR A 50 12.06 6.50 14.69
C THR A 50 13.39 6.71 15.40
N ASP A 51 13.69 5.93 16.44
CA ASP A 51 14.98 6.00 17.14
C ASP A 51 16.15 5.62 16.22
N LYS A 52 15.99 4.58 15.39
CA LYS A 52 16.99 4.20 14.38
C LYS A 52 17.26 5.31 13.37
N LEU A 53 16.23 6.05 12.94
CA LEU A 53 16.40 7.19 12.03
C LEU A 53 17.16 8.35 12.69
N ILE A 54 16.98 8.55 14.00
CA ILE A 54 17.72 9.57 14.77
C ILE A 54 19.16 9.14 14.99
N GLU A 55 19.40 7.86 15.33
CA GLU A 55 20.75 7.29 15.47
C GLU A 55 21.53 7.35 14.15
N ALA A 56 20.84 7.20 13.02
CA ALA A 56 21.41 7.33 11.68
C ALA A 56 21.61 8.80 11.24
N GLU A 57 21.29 9.78 12.08
CA GLU A 57 21.30 11.21 11.77
C GLU A 57 20.42 11.60 10.56
N GLU A 58 19.46 10.77 10.18
CA GLU A 58 18.51 11.06 9.10
C GLU A 58 17.36 11.94 9.58
N LEU A 59 16.98 11.81 10.86
CA LEU A 59 15.95 12.60 11.51
C LEU A 59 16.50 13.29 12.76
N SER A 60 16.19 14.57 12.96
CA SER A 60 16.53 15.25 14.21
C SER A 60 15.64 14.76 15.36
N ALA A 61 16.20 14.61 16.56
CA ALA A 61 15.45 14.29 17.76
C ALA A 61 14.32 15.30 18.05
N ASP A 62 14.51 16.57 17.68
CA ASP A 62 13.50 17.62 17.84
C ASP A 62 12.26 17.40 16.97
N GLN A 63 12.41 16.62 15.88
CA GLN A 63 11.33 16.29 14.96
C GLN A 63 10.70 14.92 15.23
N LYS A 64 11.20 14.16 16.21
CA LYS A 64 10.74 12.80 16.55
C LYS A 64 9.22 12.72 16.66
N ASP A 65 8.62 13.57 17.48
CA ASP A 65 7.18 13.54 17.71
C ASP A 65 6.37 13.94 16.47
N ALA A 66 6.85 14.95 15.73
CA ALA A 66 6.21 15.40 14.50
C ALA A 66 6.26 14.32 13.40
N PHE A 67 7.39 13.63 13.28
CA PHE A 67 7.56 12.52 12.36
C PHE A 67 6.66 11.35 12.74
N LYS A 68 6.58 10.98 14.02
CA LYS A 68 5.70 9.89 14.49
C LYS A 68 4.22 10.17 14.19
N GLU A 69 3.75 11.40 14.38
CA GLU A 69 2.38 11.75 14.01
C GLU A 69 2.17 11.70 12.49
N PHE A 70 3.15 12.14 11.70
CA PHE A 70 3.12 12.03 10.25
C PHE A 70 3.03 10.57 9.76
N VAL A 71 3.84 9.68 10.33
CA VAL A 71 3.79 8.25 9.99
C VAL A 71 2.41 7.66 10.33
N LYS A 72 1.86 7.98 11.51
CA LYS A 72 0.50 7.53 11.89
C LYS A 72 -0.57 8.02 10.91
N GLU A 73 -0.46 9.26 10.42
CA GLU A 73 -1.38 9.79 9.41
C GLU A 73 -1.26 9.02 8.10
N LYS A 74 -0.04 8.81 7.61
CA LYS A 74 0.22 8.03 6.38
C LYS A 74 -0.28 6.60 6.48
N VAL A 75 -0.07 5.95 7.62
CA VAL A 75 -0.60 4.60 7.91
C VAL A 75 -2.13 4.59 7.87
N ARG A 76 -2.80 5.62 8.41
CA ARG A 76 -4.27 5.74 8.34
C ARG A 76 -4.76 5.95 6.91
N GLU A 77 -4.09 6.80 6.13
CA GLU A 77 -4.39 7.02 4.71
C GLU A 77 -4.27 5.72 3.91
N ALA A 78 -3.15 5.00 4.08
CA ALA A 78 -2.90 3.73 3.41
C ALA A 78 -3.94 2.65 3.80
N LYS A 79 -4.25 2.50 5.10
CA LYS A 79 -5.30 1.59 5.56
C LYS A 79 -6.67 1.92 4.97
N ARG A 80 -6.98 3.22 4.83
CA ARG A 80 -8.21 3.68 4.20
C ARG A 80 -8.23 3.37 2.71
N ALA A 81 -7.15 3.65 1.98
CA ALA A 81 -7.02 3.33 0.56
C ALA A 81 -7.16 1.82 0.31
N ASN A 82 -6.52 0.98 1.14
CA ASN A 82 -6.66 -0.47 1.07
C ASN A 82 -8.10 -0.93 1.28
N ARG A 83 -8.82 -0.32 2.23
CA ARG A 83 -10.24 -0.61 2.45
C ARG A 83 -11.10 -0.20 1.26
N GLU A 84 -10.91 1.01 0.74
CA GLU A 84 -11.66 1.53 -0.41
C GLU A 84 -11.40 0.69 -1.67
N ALA A 85 -10.15 0.27 -1.90
CA ALA A 85 -9.80 -0.65 -2.99
C ALA A 85 -10.53 -2.00 -2.86
N ARG A 86 -10.53 -2.60 -1.65
CA ARG A 86 -11.26 -3.85 -1.37
C ARG A 86 -12.77 -3.70 -1.58
N GLU A 87 -13.36 -2.57 -1.16
CA GLU A 87 -14.79 -2.31 -1.35
C GLU A 87 -15.13 -2.09 -2.83
N ALA A 88 -14.33 -1.29 -3.56
CA ALA A 88 -14.49 -1.06 -4.99
C ALA A 88 -14.39 -2.37 -5.78
N ARG A 89 -13.45 -3.24 -5.41
CA ARG A 89 -13.29 -4.57 -6.00
C ARG A 89 -14.49 -5.47 -5.71
N LYS A 90 -14.96 -5.54 -4.46
CA LYS A 90 -16.17 -6.31 -4.09
C LYS A 90 -17.38 -5.84 -4.89
N LYS A 91 -17.53 -4.52 -5.06
CA LYS A 91 -18.60 -3.94 -5.88
C LYS A 91 -18.45 -4.31 -7.35
N ALA A 92 -17.26 -4.19 -7.93
CA ALA A 92 -17.00 -4.59 -9.31
C ALA A 92 -17.34 -6.07 -9.55
N ILE A 93 -16.97 -6.95 -8.61
CA ILE A 93 -17.35 -8.38 -8.66
C ILE A 93 -18.87 -8.56 -8.54
N ALA A 94 -19.55 -7.82 -7.68
CA ALA A 94 -21.00 -7.89 -7.53
C ALA A 94 -21.71 -7.47 -8.83
N ASP A 95 -21.25 -6.37 -9.45
CA ASP A 95 -21.80 -5.80 -10.68
C ASP A 95 -21.46 -6.63 -11.94
N MET A 96 -20.46 -7.52 -11.89
CA MET A 96 -20.15 -8.45 -12.98
C MET A 96 -21.30 -9.43 -13.24
N SER A 97 -21.66 -9.59 -14.52
CA SER A 97 -22.67 -10.55 -14.97
C SER A 97 -22.25 -12.00 -14.70
N ALA A 98 -23.23 -12.89 -14.58
CA ALA A 98 -22.98 -14.33 -14.38
C ALA A 98 -22.15 -14.94 -15.53
N GLU A 99 -22.33 -14.43 -16.75
CA GLU A 99 -21.59 -14.87 -17.94
C GLU A 99 -20.12 -14.46 -17.88
N THR A 100 -19.83 -13.22 -17.46
CA THR A 100 -18.46 -12.74 -17.24
C THR A 100 -17.76 -13.49 -16.11
N LYS A 101 -18.48 -13.79 -15.01
CA LYS A 101 -17.96 -14.62 -13.90
C LYS A 101 -17.57 -16.03 -14.37
N ALA A 102 -18.43 -16.67 -15.16
CA ALA A 102 -18.18 -17.99 -15.72
C ALA A 102 -17.00 -18.01 -16.71
N ALA A 103 -16.80 -16.95 -17.50
CA ALA A 103 -15.66 -16.84 -18.41
C ALA A 103 -14.31 -16.81 -17.66
N PHE A 104 -14.22 -16.08 -16.55
CA PHE A 104 -13.03 -16.05 -15.70
C PHE A 104 -12.76 -17.42 -15.03
N ASP A 105 -13.79 -18.15 -14.62
CA ASP A 105 -13.63 -19.52 -14.09
C ASP A 105 -13.21 -20.53 -15.16
N THR A 106 -13.70 -20.38 -16.40
CA THR A 106 -13.36 -21.26 -17.53
C THR A 106 -11.91 -21.07 -17.99
N MET A 107 -11.38 -19.84 -17.91
CA MET A 107 -9.95 -19.55 -18.15
C MET A 107 -9.00 -20.18 -17.12
N ARG A 108 -9.51 -20.73 -16.01
CA ARG A 108 -8.70 -21.36 -14.95
C ARG A 108 -8.30 -22.81 -15.26
N PHE A 109 -8.84 -23.39 -16.33
CA PHE A 109 -8.72 -24.82 -16.67
C PHE A 109 -7.97 -25.12 -17.98
N TYR A 110 -7.36 -24.13 -18.64
CA TYR A 110 -6.56 -24.31 -19.86
C TYR A 110 -5.09 -23.99 -19.64
#